data_AF-A0A9D2ED64-F1
#
_entry.id   AF-A0A9D2ED64-F1
#
_cell.length_a   1.000
_cell.length_b   1.000
_cell.length_c   1.000
_cell.angle_alpha   90.00
_cell.angle_beta   90.00
_cell.angle_gamma   90.00
#
_symmetry.space_group_name_H-M   'P 1'
#
loop_
_entity.id
_entity.type
_entity.pdbx_description
1 polymer ?
#
loop_
_entity_poly.entity_id
_entity_poly.type
_entity_poly.pdbx_seq_one_letter_code
_entity_poly.pdbx_strand_id
1 'polypeptide(L)'
;EGDTDPGECPDTRETVIIDGVDTGVANADLGDGCTINDRIDEGSDYASHGAFVRHVGAIVQPLADDGVITPRDAGAILRAAADSEIGA
;
A
#
# COMPACT_ATOMS: atom_id res chain seq x y z
N GLU A 1 13.62 17.25 24.01
CA GLU A 1 13.40 17.62 22.60
C GLU A 1 13.08 16.33 21.85
N GLY A 2 11.97 16.30 21.13
CA GLY A 2 11.43 15.09 20.50
C GLY A 2 9.90 15.15 20.45
N ASP A 3 9.40 16.18 19.78
CA ASP A 3 8.01 16.37 19.39
C ASP A 3 7.71 15.34 18.29
N THR A 4 7.10 14.21 18.65
CA THR A 4 6.50 13.30 17.66
C THR A 4 5.02 13.58 17.69
N ASP A 5 4.53 14.22 16.63
CA ASP A 5 3.10 14.18 16.29
C ASP A 5 2.74 12.70 16.06
N PRO A 6 1.91 12.09 16.93
CA PRO A 6 1.72 10.64 16.97
C PRO A 6 0.61 10.24 15.99
N GLY A 7 0.95 10.14 14.71
CA GLY A 7 0.03 9.67 13.68
C GLY A 7 0.80 8.92 12.60
N GLU A 8 1.13 7.67 12.90
CA GLU A 8 1.65 6.63 11.99
C GLU A 8 3.08 6.85 11.47
N CYS A 9 4.03 6.16 12.12
CA CYS A 9 5.39 6.01 11.60
C CYS A 9 5.35 5.32 10.23
N PRO A 10 6.25 5.70 9.30
CA PRO A 10 6.33 5.04 8.02
C PRO A 10 6.56 3.53 8.21
N ASP A 11 5.81 2.71 7.51
CA ASP A 11 6.03 1.27 7.46
C ASP A 11 7.46 1.00 6.96
N THR A 12 8.29 0.50 7.88
CA THR A 12 9.72 0.29 7.64
C THR A 12 10.06 -1.01 6.92
N ARG A 13 9.05 -1.81 6.53
CA ARG A 13 9.27 -3.01 5.70
C ARG A 13 9.90 -2.62 4.37
N GLU A 14 10.78 -3.49 3.87
CA GLU A 14 11.50 -3.26 2.61
C GLU A 14 10.56 -3.37 1.39
N THR A 15 9.58 -4.25 1.48
CA THR A 15 8.61 -4.51 0.42
C THR A 15 7.18 -4.26 0.87
N VAL A 16 6.32 -3.99 -0.12
CA VAL A 16 4.88 -3.91 0.05
C VAL A 16 4.36 -5.31 0.39
N ILE A 17 3.67 -5.42 1.51
CA ILE A 17 3.08 -6.65 2.01
C ILE A 17 1.58 -6.41 2.15
N ILE A 18 0.77 -7.32 1.62
CA ILE A 18 -0.69 -7.28 1.75
C ILE A 18 -1.16 -8.62 2.31
N ASP A 19 -1.85 -8.60 3.44
CA ASP A 19 -2.39 -9.78 4.13
C ASP A 19 -1.34 -10.88 4.34
N GLY A 20 -0.13 -10.44 4.71
CA GLY A 20 1.04 -11.31 4.88
C GLY A 20 1.70 -11.81 3.58
N VAL A 21 1.18 -11.43 2.40
CA VAL A 21 1.75 -11.73 1.09
C VAL A 21 2.75 -10.66 0.70
N ASP A 22 4.02 -11.04 0.59
CA ASP A 22 5.09 -10.19 0.06
C ASP A 22 4.97 -10.06 -1.47
N THR A 23 4.83 -8.82 -1.94
CA THR A 23 4.71 -8.50 -3.38
C THR A 23 6.06 -8.46 -4.09
N GLY A 24 7.17 -8.36 -3.37
CA GLY A 24 8.51 -8.09 -3.89
C GLY A 24 8.71 -6.67 -4.42
N VAL A 25 7.70 -5.80 -4.30
CA VAL A 25 7.77 -4.38 -4.72
C VAL A 25 8.32 -3.55 -3.58
N ALA A 26 9.27 -2.65 -3.86
CA ALA A 26 9.84 -1.77 -2.84
C ALA A 26 8.76 -0.90 -2.19
N ASN A 27 8.74 -0.86 -0.86
CA ASN A 27 7.86 0.01 -0.09
C ASN A 27 8.42 1.44 -0.05
N ALA A 28 8.29 2.15 -1.18
CA ALA A 28 8.89 3.47 -1.35
C ALA A 28 8.21 4.55 -0.49
N ASP A 29 9.00 5.47 0.05
CA ASP A 29 8.51 6.73 0.61
C ASP A 29 7.96 7.62 -0.51
N LEU A 30 6.77 8.18 -0.31
CA LEU A 30 6.03 8.96 -1.32
C LEU A 30 6.32 10.47 -1.25
N GLY A 31 7.28 10.90 -0.44
CA GLY A 31 7.71 12.29 -0.28
C GLY A 31 6.88 13.11 0.70
N ASP A 32 5.87 12.50 1.32
CA ASP A 32 5.01 13.09 2.34
C ASP A 32 5.24 12.48 3.74
N GLY A 33 6.23 11.60 3.87
CA GLY A 33 6.55 10.87 5.09
C GLY A 33 5.78 9.56 5.27
N CYS A 34 4.97 9.17 4.29
CA CYS A 34 4.29 7.87 4.23
C CYS A 34 4.93 6.98 3.16
N THR A 35 4.89 5.67 3.39
CA THR A 35 5.24 4.65 2.39
C THR A 35 4.01 4.14 1.64
N ILE A 36 4.22 3.27 0.65
CA ILE A 36 3.13 2.63 -0.10
C ILE A 36 2.23 1.80 0.83
N ASN A 37 2.79 1.02 1.75
CA ASN A 37 2.01 0.24 2.72
C ASN A 37 1.19 1.14 3.65
N ASP A 38 1.74 2.27 4.10
CA ASP A 38 1.00 3.22 4.93
C ASP A 38 -0.20 3.80 4.18
N ARG A 39 -0.05 4.10 2.89
CA ARG A 39 -1.18 4.57 2.07
C ARG A 39 -2.20 3.46 1.81
N ILE A 40 -1.74 2.22 1.62
CA ILE A 40 -2.63 1.06 1.43
C ILE A 40 -3.50 0.86 2.66
N ASP A 41 -2.96 1.02 3.87
CA ASP A 41 -3.67 0.86 5.14
C ASP A 41 -4.56 -0.40 5.14
N GLU A 42 -3.93 -1.56 5.09
CA GLU A 42 -4.66 -2.85 5.07
C GLU A 42 -5.48 -3.12 6.35
N GLY A 43 -5.19 -2.38 7.43
CA GLY A 43 -5.90 -2.47 8.70
C GLY A 43 -7.18 -1.64 8.78
N SER A 44 -7.49 -0.83 7.76
CA SER A 44 -8.69 -0.02 7.69
C SER A 44 -9.98 -0.86 7.58
N ASP A 45 -11.09 -0.25 7.99
CA ASP A 45 -12.43 -0.83 7.85
C ASP A 45 -12.96 -0.64 6.42
N TYR A 46 -12.75 -1.64 5.55
CA TYR A 46 -13.29 -1.66 4.19
C TYR A 46 -14.71 -2.21 4.12
N ALA A 47 -15.60 -1.51 3.39
CA ALA A 47 -17.01 -1.91 3.25
C ALA A 47 -17.24 -3.23 2.51
N SER A 48 -16.24 -3.70 1.74
CA SER A 48 -16.22 -4.99 1.06
C SER A 48 -14.81 -5.26 0.51
N HIS A 49 -14.51 -6.51 0.19
CA HIS A 49 -13.26 -6.89 -0.47
C HIS A 49 -13.07 -6.12 -1.80
N GLY A 50 -14.15 -5.93 -2.57
CA GLY A 50 -14.09 -5.11 -3.77
C GLY A 50 -13.78 -3.63 -3.51
N ALA A 51 -14.12 -3.10 -2.34
CA ALA A 51 -13.75 -1.74 -1.94
C ALA A 51 -12.25 -1.66 -1.61
N PHE A 52 -11.70 -2.66 -0.92
CA PHE A 52 -10.26 -2.77 -0.65
C PHE A 52 -9.44 -2.83 -1.94
N VAL A 53 -9.77 -3.74 -2.86
CA VAL A 53 -9.04 -3.87 -4.15
C VAL A 53 -9.09 -2.57 -4.96
N ARG A 54 -10.24 -1.86 -4.95
CA ARG A 54 -10.38 -0.55 -5.61
C ARG A 54 -9.52 0.52 -4.95
N HIS A 55 -9.44 0.54 -3.62
CA HIS A 55 -8.60 1.46 -2.86
C HIS A 55 -7.13 1.27 -3.20
N VAL A 56 -6.64 0.02 -3.16
CA VAL A 56 -5.25 -0.31 -3.57
C VAL A 56 -4.98 0.17 -4.99
N GLY A 57 -5.90 -0.04 -5.92
CA GLY A 57 -5.81 0.47 -7.29
C GLY A 57 -5.72 1.99 -7.37
N ALA A 58 -6.49 2.71 -6.57
CA ALA A 58 -6.44 4.17 -6.52
C ALA A 58 -5.10 4.73 -6.02
N ILE A 59 -4.31 3.93 -5.29
CA ILE A 59 -2.97 4.29 -4.82
C ILE A 59 -1.92 3.93 -5.86
N VAL A 60 -1.90 2.69 -6.36
CA VAL A 60 -0.78 2.22 -7.20
C VAL A 60 -0.85 2.71 -8.65
N GLN A 61 -2.04 3.05 -9.16
CA GLN A 61 -2.16 3.54 -10.55
C GLN A 61 -1.49 4.90 -10.74
N PRO A 62 -1.77 5.94 -9.93
CA PRO A 62 -1.04 7.21 -10.01
C PRO A 62 0.46 7.05 -9.82
N LEU A 63 0.90 6.19 -8.90
CA LEU A 63 2.32 5.94 -8.67
C LEU A 63 3.02 5.31 -9.88
N ALA A 64 2.32 4.45 -10.63
CA ALA A 64 2.82 3.89 -11.88
C ALA A 64 2.85 4.93 -13.01
N ASP A 65 1.82 5.78 -13.09
CA ASP A 65 1.74 6.86 -14.08
C ASP A 65 2.84 7.92 -13.85
N ASP A 66 3.15 8.22 -12.58
CA ASP A 66 4.20 9.16 -12.17
C ASP A 66 5.61 8.52 -12.19
N GLY A 67 5.70 7.21 -12.45
CA GLY A 67 6.96 6.47 -12.55
C GLY A 67 7.65 6.18 -11.21
N VAL A 68 6.94 6.32 -10.08
CA VAL A 68 7.42 5.95 -8.74
C VAL A 68 7.60 4.44 -8.63
N ILE A 69 6.66 3.69 -9.22
CA ILE A 69 6.73 2.24 -9.39
C ILE A 69 6.51 1.89 -10.87
N THR A 70 6.85 0.68 -11.29
CA THR A 70 6.54 0.26 -12.66
C THR A 70 5.08 -0.21 -12.78
N PRO A 71 4.49 -0.23 -13.99
CA PRO A 71 3.18 -0.85 -14.21
C PRO A 71 3.13 -2.33 -13.81
N ARG A 72 4.28 -3.01 -13.84
CA ARG A 72 4.42 -4.40 -13.38
C ARG A 72 4.29 -4.49 -11.87
N ASP A 73 4.90 -3.57 -11.14
CA ASP A 73 4.85 -3.50 -9.68
C ASP A 73 3.41 -3.19 -9.21
N ALA A 74 2.75 -2.23 -9.84
CA ALA A 74 1.33 -1.94 -9.58
C ALA A 74 0.45 -3.19 -9.78
N GLY A 75 0.72 -3.98 -10.84
CA GLY A 75 0.03 -5.24 -11.08
C GLY A 75 0.32 -6.32 -10.03
N ALA A 76 1.53 -6.38 -9.48
CA ALA A 76 1.89 -7.31 -8.41
C ALA A 76 1.17 -6.98 -7.11
N ILE A 77 1.14 -5.70 -6.73
CA ILE A 77 0.42 -5.21 -5.54
C ILE A 77 -1.09 -5.47 -5.69
N LEU A 78 -1.68 -5.14 -6.84
CA LEU A 78 -3.10 -5.38 -7.11
C LEU A 78 -3.47 -6.86 -7.06
N ARG A 79 -2.59 -7.75 -7.51
CA ARG A 79 -2.81 -9.20 -7.40
C ARG A 79 -2.82 -9.64 -5.94
N ALA A 80 -1.84 -9.22 -5.15
CA ALA A 80 -1.82 -9.54 -3.72
C ALA A 80 -3.07 -9.04 -3.00
N ALA A 81 -3.56 -7.84 -3.35
CA ALA A 81 -4.82 -7.32 -2.82
C ALA A 81 -6.05 -8.13 -3.25
N ALA A 82 -6.07 -8.64 -4.48
CA ALA A 82 -7.16 -9.46 -4.98
C ALA A 82 -7.16 -10.89 -4.40
N ASP A 83 -6.01 -11.37 -3.94
CA ASP A 83 -5.84 -12.68 -3.32
C ASP A 83 -6.02 -12.65 -1.79
N SER A 84 -6.21 -11.47 -1.18
CA SER A 84 -6.36 -11.31 0.27
C SER A 84 -7.78 -11.56 0.78
N GLU A 85 -7.89 -11.79 2.10
CA GLU A 85 -9.18 -11.90 2.80
C GLU A 85 -9.70 -10.55 3.34
N ILE A 86 -9.00 -9.44 3.04
CA ILE A 86 -9.34 -8.11 3.57
C ILE A 86 -10.70 -7.64 3.02
N GLY A 87 -11.58 -7.23 3.94
CA GLY A 87 -12.94 -6.77 3.63
C GLY A 87 -13.92 -7.88 3.23
N ALA A 88 -13.58 -9.15 3.43
CA ALA A 88 -14.46 -10.30 3.18
C ALA A 88 -15.69 -10.34 4.10
#